data_AF-A0A1Z3LZH6-F1
#
_entry.id   AF-A0A1Z3LZH6-F1
#
_cell.length_a   1.000
_cell.length_b   1.000
_cell.length_c   1.000
_cell.angle_alpha   90.00
_cell.angle_beta   90.00
_cell.angle_gamma   90.00
#
_symmetry.space_group_name_H-M   'P 1'
#
loop_
_entity.id
_entity.type
_entity.pdbx_description
1 polymer ?
#
loop_
_entity_poly.entity_id
_entity_poly.type
_entity_poly.pdbx_seq_one_letter_code
_entity_poly.pdbx_strand_id
1 'polypeptide(L)'
;MIPSRPLRVLLVAAAVSASLAACQRNEKKETPAAPAASAHAVEGPLKYDSATPYAKVSLSLPENVLSYPALYTPLYRDEVAKLKEYAEGAQADRTEAGSPEGMPPYEKTIVYGAPVETGRLFSLMRTDFDYSGGAHPNTVATGLLWDKTEGRRIAAADLFADKADKTGLERALCQAVNTAKTKRPGAEPVSTSGEMWACPKLKDVAVTLAPGSVPGKAGGLTFLLDAYAVGPYVEGAYYLTLPLSAFQSALSPEYAGEFAGAPTKAGDVTDDLRLKAPAA
;
A
#
# COMPACT_ATOMS: atom_id res chain seq x y z
N MET A 1 4.96 -0.10 97.02
CA MET A 1 3.49 -0.22 97.09
C MET A 1 3.07 -1.37 96.18
N ILE A 2 2.53 -2.44 96.80
CA ILE A 2 1.87 -3.65 96.23
C ILE A 2 0.33 -3.34 96.24
N PRO A 3 -0.65 -4.01 95.57
CA PRO A 3 -0.71 -5.26 94.75
C PRO A 3 -1.43 -5.15 93.36
N SER A 4 -1.25 -6.07 92.39
CA SER A 4 -1.97 -7.35 92.06
C SER A 4 -3.37 -7.23 91.39
N ARG A 5 -3.52 -7.65 90.11
CA ARG A 5 -4.22 -8.87 89.54
C ARG A 5 -5.78 -8.84 89.62
N PRO A 6 -6.59 -9.61 88.85
CA PRO A 6 -6.33 -10.74 87.91
C PRO A 6 -7.10 -10.68 86.54
N LEU A 7 -6.66 -11.35 85.46
CA LEU A 7 -7.06 -12.67 84.92
C LEU A 7 -8.57 -13.02 84.90
N ARG A 8 -9.14 -13.26 83.70
CA ARG A 8 -10.21 -14.24 83.34
C ARG A 8 -10.48 -14.13 81.82
N VAL A 9 -10.76 -15.13 80.99
CA VAL A 9 -10.80 -16.60 81.00
C VAL A 9 -11.07 -16.96 79.52
N LEU A 10 -10.52 -18.08 79.05
CA LEU A 10 -10.77 -18.69 77.74
C LEU A 10 -12.27 -18.89 77.47
N LEU A 11 -12.67 -18.80 76.20
CA LEU A 11 -13.62 -19.76 75.62
C LEU A 11 -13.17 -20.13 74.20
N VAL A 12 -12.67 -21.35 74.11
CA VAL A 12 -12.44 -22.12 72.89
C VAL A 12 -13.81 -22.57 72.39
N ALA A 13 -14.12 -22.30 71.13
CA ALA A 13 -15.12 -23.05 70.38
C ALA A 13 -14.47 -23.52 69.07
N ALA A 14 -14.01 -24.76 69.08
CA ALA A 14 -13.68 -25.50 67.88
C ALA A 14 -15.00 -25.98 67.25
N ALA A 15 -15.22 -25.64 65.98
CA ALA A 15 -16.19 -26.31 65.13
C ALA A 15 -15.46 -26.77 63.86
N VAL A 16 -15.21 -28.07 63.81
CA VAL A 16 -14.76 -28.80 62.62
C VAL A 16 -16.02 -29.26 61.89
N SER A 17 -16.19 -28.84 60.65
CA SER A 17 -17.15 -29.41 59.70
C SER A 17 -16.43 -29.68 58.39
N ALA A 18 -16.45 -30.94 57.97
CA ALA A 18 -15.72 -31.46 56.83
C ALA A 18 -16.44 -31.24 55.48
N SER A 19 -15.61 -31.22 54.43
CA SER A 19 -15.83 -31.63 53.04
C SER A 19 -16.81 -30.86 52.15
N LEU A 20 -16.29 -30.30 51.06
CA LEU A 20 -16.69 -30.63 49.68
C LEU A 20 -15.64 -30.08 48.69
N ALA A 21 -15.08 -30.99 47.89
CA ALA A 21 -14.29 -30.65 46.71
C ALA A 21 -15.23 -30.06 45.63
N ALA A 22 -14.87 -28.92 45.05
CA ALA A 22 -15.39 -28.49 43.75
C ALA A 22 -14.40 -27.54 43.07
N CYS A 23 -14.10 -27.88 41.83
CA CYS A 23 -13.25 -27.18 40.89
C CYS A 23 -13.80 -25.80 40.48
N GLN A 24 -12.86 -24.90 40.15
CA GLN A 24 -12.95 -23.87 39.10
C GLN A 24 -14.02 -22.76 39.18
N ARG A 25 -13.54 -21.52 39.33
CA ARG A 25 -13.77 -20.46 38.33
C ARG A 25 -12.80 -19.30 38.55
N ASN A 26 -11.77 -19.24 37.71
CA ASN A 26 -11.04 -18.00 37.47
C ASN A 26 -12.00 -17.08 36.72
N GLU A 27 -12.51 -16.05 37.40
CA GLU A 27 -13.26 -14.99 36.73
C GLU A 27 -12.28 -14.13 35.94
N LYS A 28 -12.24 -14.42 34.63
CA LYS A 28 -11.58 -13.60 33.63
C LYS A 28 -12.34 -12.27 33.58
N LYS A 29 -11.78 -11.24 34.20
CA LYS A 29 -12.28 -9.87 34.12
C LYS A 29 -12.27 -9.46 32.65
N GLU A 30 -13.45 -9.45 32.05
CA GLU A 30 -13.68 -9.12 30.65
C GLU A 30 -13.40 -7.62 30.47
N THR A 31 -12.29 -7.30 29.80
CA THR A 31 -12.01 -5.95 29.34
C THR A 31 -13.13 -5.56 28.37
N PRO A 32 -13.81 -4.41 28.55
CA PRO A 32 -14.81 -3.96 27.59
C PRO A 32 -14.17 -3.87 26.20
N ALA A 33 -14.75 -4.59 25.23
CA ALA A 33 -14.37 -4.45 23.85
C ALA A 33 -14.54 -2.97 23.46
N ALA A 34 -13.47 -2.37 22.93
CA ALA A 34 -13.56 -1.07 22.30
C ALA A 34 -14.67 -1.13 21.23
N PRO A 35 -15.55 -0.12 21.14
CA PRO A 35 -16.57 -0.12 20.11
C PRO A 35 -15.88 -0.21 18.75
N ALA A 36 -16.25 -1.22 17.97
CA ALA A 36 -15.88 -1.26 16.56
C ALA A 36 -16.38 0.04 15.94
N ALA A 37 -15.45 0.90 15.52
CA ALA A 37 -15.79 2.08 14.76
C ALA A 37 -16.43 1.59 13.45
N SER A 38 -17.76 1.57 13.44
CA SER A 38 -18.56 1.55 12.22
C SER A 38 -18.24 2.84 11.47
N ALA A 39 -17.17 2.81 10.67
CA ALA A 39 -16.95 3.80 9.63
C ALA A 39 -18.12 3.64 8.66
N HIS A 40 -19.16 4.46 8.83
CA HIS A 40 -20.16 4.60 7.79
C HIS A 40 -19.44 5.10 6.54
N ALA A 41 -19.59 4.36 5.44
CA ALA A 41 -19.03 4.77 4.15
C ALA A 41 -19.49 6.20 3.84
N VAL A 42 -18.57 7.01 3.31
CA VAL A 42 -18.91 8.37 2.85
C VAL A 42 -19.48 8.32 1.45
N GLU A 43 -20.41 9.23 1.17
CA GLU A 43 -20.83 9.51 -0.20
C GLU A 43 -19.87 10.52 -0.84
N GLY A 44 -19.59 10.33 -2.13
CA GLY A 44 -18.83 11.29 -2.90
C GLY A 44 -18.49 10.82 -4.31
N PRO A 45 -18.03 11.72 -5.18
CA PRO A 45 -17.62 11.38 -6.54
C PRO A 45 -16.40 10.44 -6.53
N LEU A 46 -16.48 9.38 -7.35
CA LEU A 46 -15.35 8.49 -7.64
C LEU A 46 -14.60 8.88 -8.92
N LYS A 47 -15.15 9.84 -9.67
CA LYS A 47 -14.60 10.33 -10.92
C LYS A 47 -14.52 11.85 -10.93
N TYR A 48 -13.62 12.35 -11.75
CA TYR A 48 -13.55 13.75 -12.15
C TYR A 48 -13.09 13.77 -13.59
N ASP A 49 -13.76 14.54 -14.43
CA ASP A 49 -13.41 14.69 -15.84
C ASP A 49 -13.52 16.17 -16.19
N SER A 50 -12.53 16.70 -16.90
CA SER A 50 -12.56 18.07 -17.42
C SER A 50 -11.85 18.13 -18.75
N ALA A 51 -12.48 18.81 -19.72
CA ALA A 51 -11.93 19.02 -21.05
C ALA A 51 -12.01 20.50 -21.42
N THR A 52 -10.88 21.03 -21.87
CA THR A 52 -10.72 22.39 -22.40
C THR A 52 -10.02 22.30 -23.75
N PRO A 53 -9.90 23.40 -24.51
CA PRO A 53 -9.06 23.43 -25.71
C PRO A 53 -7.57 23.09 -25.43
N TYR A 54 -7.11 23.25 -24.19
CA TYR A 54 -5.70 23.11 -23.81
C TYR A 54 -5.38 21.78 -23.15
N ALA A 55 -6.32 21.21 -22.40
CA ALA A 55 -6.12 19.97 -21.66
C ALA A 55 -7.38 19.11 -21.52
N LYS A 56 -7.18 17.80 -21.49
CA LYS A 56 -8.13 16.78 -21.05
C LYS A 56 -7.57 16.12 -19.79
N VAL A 57 -8.32 16.16 -18.69
CA VAL A 57 -7.88 15.60 -17.42
C VAL A 57 -8.94 14.69 -16.83
N SER A 58 -8.52 13.57 -16.23
CA SER A 58 -9.43 12.63 -15.58
C SER A 58 -8.87 11.99 -14.31
N LEU A 59 -9.77 11.65 -13.39
CA LEU A 59 -9.54 10.85 -12.18
C LEU A 59 -10.53 9.67 -12.16
N SER A 60 -10.05 8.49 -11.79
CA SER A 60 -10.89 7.34 -11.43
C SER A 60 -10.40 6.69 -10.14
N LEU A 61 -11.31 6.58 -9.17
CA LEU A 61 -11.12 5.90 -7.88
C LEU A 61 -11.99 4.63 -7.81
N PRO A 62 -11.52 3.55 -7.16
CA PRO A 62 -12.35 2.39 -6.88
C PRO A 62 -13.32 2.71 -5.73
N GLU A 63 -14.53 2.18 -5.77
CA GLU A 63 -15.57 2.43 -4.76
C GLU A 63 -15.13 2.12 -3.32
N ASN A 64 -14.25 1.14 -3.14
CA ASN A 64 -13.73 0.72 -1.84
C ASN A 64 -13.11 1.85 -1.01
N VAL A 65 -12.62 2.94 -1.63
CA VAL A 65 -12.08 4.09 -0.88
C VAL A 65 -13.14 4.77 -0.01
N LEU A 66 -14.43 4.69 -0.38
CA LEU A 66 -15.53 5.30 0.36
C LEU A 66 -15.71 4.69 1.75
N SER A 67 -15.25 3.45 1.96
CA SER A 67 -15.20 2.80 3.27
C SER A 67 -14.19 3.44 4.23
N TYR A 68 -13.31 4.32 3.73
CA TYR A 68 -12.24 4.96 4.50
C TYR A 68 -12.30 6.49 4.35
N PRO A 69 -13.23 7.19 5.03
CA PRO A 69 -13.43 8.63 4.87
C PRO A 69 -12.15 9.47 5.06
N ALA A 70 -11.35 9.14 6.07
CA ALA A 70 -10.09 9.83 6.37
C ALA A 70 -9.02 9.65 5.26
N LEU A 71 -9.15 8.61 4.45
CA LEU A 71 -8.34 8.43 3.24
C LEU A 71 -8.98 9.14 2.04
N TYR A 72 -10.26 8.89 1.79
CA TYR A 72 -10.97 9.32 0.58
C TYR A 72 -11.06 10.83 0.45
N THR A 73 -11.52 11.53 1.50
CA THR A 73 -11.78 12.98 1.42
C THR A 73 -10.54 13.78 1.02
N PRO A 74 -9.36 13.63 1.68
CA PRO A 74 -8.15 14.31 1.21
C PRO A 74 -7.67 13.78 -0.13
N LEU A 75 -7.77 12.47 -0.39
CA LEU A 75 -7.34 11.88 -1.66
C LEU A 75 -8.06 12.51 -2.86
N TYR A 76 -9.40 12.52 -2.86
CA TYR A 76 -10.18 13.07 -3.97
C TYR A 76 -9.91 14.57 -4.14
N ARG A 77 -9.93 15.33 -3.04
CA ARG A 77 -9.65 16.78 -3.05
C ARG A 77 -8.29 17.07 -3.69
N ASP A 78 -7.24 16.38 -3.24
CA ASP A 78 -5.87 16.67 -3.65
C ASP A 78 -5.62 16.26 -5.11
N GLU A 79 -6.15 15.13 -5.57
CA GLU A 79 -6.01 14.72 -6.97
C GLU A 79 -6.79 15.64 -7.92
N VAL A 80 -8.01 16.05 -7.56
CA VAL A 80 -8.78 17.02 -8.35
C VAL A 80 -8.09 18.38 -8.39
N ALA A 81 -7.51 18.84 -7.29
CA ALA A 81 -6.74 20.09 -7.26
C ALA A 81 -5.55 20.04 -8.24
N LYS A 82 -4.77 18.95 -8.23
CA LYS A 82 -3.65 18.74 -9.16
C LYS A 82 -4.09 18.68 -10.62
N LEU A 83 -5.22 18.05 -10.92
CA LEU A 83 -5.76 17.98 -12.28
C LEU A 83 -6.22 19.36 -12.78
N LYS A 84 -6.76 20.21 -11.90
CA LYS A 84 -7.10 21.59 -12.22
C LYS A 84 -5.83 22.43 -12.47
N GLU A 85 -4.85 22.33 -11.58
CA GLU A 85 -3.55 22.99 -11.75
C GLU A 85 -2.87 22.60 -13.06
N TYR A 86 -2.91 21.31 -13.42
CA TYR A 86 -2.39 20.84 -14.72
C TYR A 86 -3.13 21.48 -15.90
N ALA A 87 -4.46 21.56 -15.85
CA ALA A 87 -5.25 22.16 -16.93
C ALA A 87 -4.99 23.67 -17.07
N GLU A 88 -4.82 24.38 -15.95
CA GLU A 88 -4.45 25.80 -15.91
C GLU A 88 -3.03 26.02 -16.46
N GLY A 89 -2.07 25.18 -16.05
CA GLY A 89 -0.71 25.19 -16.55
C GLY A 89 -0.64 24.90 -18.05
N ALA A 90 -1.42 23.93 -18.54
CA ALA A 90 -1.53 23.63 -19.96
C ALA A 90 -2.07 24.83 -20.76
N GLN A 91 -3.05 25.57 -20.22
CA GLN A 91 -3.54 26.79 -20.86
C GLN A 91 -2.45 27.86 -20.96
N ALA A 92 -1.70 28.09 -19.89
CA ALA A 92 -0.62 29.08 -19.87
C ALA A 92 0.47 28.72 -20.88
N ASP A 93 1.02 27.50 -20.78
CA ASP A 93 2.10 27.00 -21.64
C ASP A 93 1.72 27.04 -23.12
N ARG A 94 0.52 26.56 -23.46
CA ARG A 94 0.06 26.49 -24.85
C ARG A 94 -0.30 27.84 -25.47
N THR A 95 -0.61 28.83 -24.63
CA THR A 95 -0.84 30.22 -25.08
C THR A 95 0.49 30.94 -25.31
N GLU A 96 1.50 30.70 -24.46
CA GLU A 96 2.83 31.29 -24.57
C GLU A 96 3.65 30.68 -25.72
N ALA A 97 3.71 29.35 -25.80
CA ALA A 97 4.52 28.65 -26.79
C ALA A 97 3.98 28.78 -28.23
N GLY A 98 2.72 29.18 -28.38
CA GLY A 98 1.98 29.10 -29.63
C GLY A 98 1.74 27.64 -30.01
N SER A 99 0.56 27.11 -29.68
CA SER A 99 0.22 25.72 -30.05
C SER A 99 0.22 25.55 -31.58
N PRO A 100 1.06 24.67 -32.15
CA PRO A 100 1.00 24.36 -33.57
C PRO A 100 -0.40 23.87 -33.94
N GLU A 101 -0.90 24.27 -35.12
CA GLU A 101 -2.16 23.75 -35.63
C GLU A 101 -2.12 22.21 -35.67
N GLY A 102 -3.17 21.58 -35.15
CA GLY A 102 -3.32 20.12 -35.14
C GLY A 102 -2.67 19.39 -33.97
N MET A 103 -1.97 20.06 -33.04
CA MET A 103 -1.50 19.40 -31.82
C MET A 103 -2.69 19.10 -30.88
N PRO A 104 -2.92 17.85 -30.45
CA PRO A 104 -4.01 17.53 -29.52
C PRO A 104 -3.81 18.25 -28.18
N PRO A 105 -4.89 18.49 -27.39
CA PRO A 105 -4.77 19.01 -26.03
C PRO A 105 -3.81 18.16 -25.20
N TYR A 106 -3.19 18.76 -24.19
CA TYR A 106 -2.45 17.99 -23.20
C TYR A 106 -3.41 17.02 -22.49
N GLU A 107 -2.90 15.89 -22.03
CA GLU A 107 -3.72 14.87 -21.39
C GLU A 107 -3.11 14.47 -20.04
N LYS A 108 -3.95 14.35 -19.01
CA LYS A 108 -3.56 13.77 -17.73
C LYS A 108 -4.63 12.84 -17.20
N THR A 109 -4.27 11.58 -16.97
CA THR A 109 -5.21 10.57 -16.50
C THR A 109 -4.66 9.89 -15.26
N ILE A 110 -5.37 10.03 -14.15
CA ILE A 110 -5.03 9.41 -12.86
C ILE A 110 -6.02 8.30 -12.57
N VAL A 111 -5.52 7.09 -12.37
CA VAL A 111 -6.36 5.93 -12.03
C VAL A 111 -5.81 5.22 -10.81
N TYR A 112 -6.67 4.98 -9.84
CA TYR A 112 -6.43 4.04 -8.76
C TYR A 112 -7.06 2.69 -9.12
N GLY A 113 -6.24 1.65 -9.14
CA GLY A 113 -6.64 0.31 -9.57
C GLY A 113 -7.50 -0.44 -8.53
N ALA A 114 -7.73 -1.73 -8.77
CA ALA A 114 -8.41 -2.58 -7.80
C ALA A 114 -7.61 -2.68 -6.49
N PRO A 115 -8.26 -2.63 -5.31
CA PRO A 115 -7.56 -2.73 -4.05
C PRO A 115 -7.11 -4.13 -3.71
N VAL A 116 -6.04 -4.20 -2.92
CA VAL A 116 -5.69 -5.39 -2.15
C VAL A 116 -5.88 -5.06 -0.67
N GLU A 117 -6.75 -5.84 -0.01
CA GLU A 117 -7.13 -5.61 1.38
C GLU A 117 -6.76 -6.82 2.25
N THR A 118 -6.21 -6.53 3.43
CA THR A 118 -5.94 -7.50 4.49
C THR A 118 -6.78 -7.18 5.72
N GLY A 119 -6.53 -7.79 6.87
CA GLY A 119 -7.21 -7.40 8.12
C GLY A 119 -6.98 -5.93 8.48
N ARG A 120 -5.73 -5.48 8.38
CA ARG A 120 -5.27 -4.14 8.78
C ARG A 120 -4.93 -3.22 7.63
N LEU A 121 -4.53 -3.72 6.47
CA LEU A 121 -4.03 -2.89 5.37
C LEU A 121 -5.04 -2.77 4.23
N PHE A 122 -5.01 -1.62 3.58
CA PHE A 122 -5.66 -1.33 2.32
C PHE A 122 -4.62 -0.76 1.35
N SER A 123 -4.46 -1.38 0.19
CA SER A 123 -3.43 -1.04 -0.79
C SER A 123 -4.02 -0.76 -2.15
N LEU A 124 -3.56 0.32 -2.80
CA LEU A 124 -3.91 0.66 -4.17
C LEU A 124 -2.66 0.96 -4.98
N MET A 125 -2.68 0.59 -6.25
CA MET A 125 -1.76 1.14 -7.25
C MET A 125 -2.40 2.38 -7.86
N ARG A 126 -1.69 3.51 -7.82
CA ARG A 126 -2.01 4.74 -8.54
C ARG A 126 -1.19 4.76 -9.82
N THR A 127 -1.84 4.98 -10.96
CA THR A 127 -1.17 5.22 -12.24
C THR A 127 -1.47 6.64 -12.71
N ASP A 128 -0.44 7.37 -13.13
CA ASP A 128 -0.49 8.75 -13.59
C ASP A 128 0.06 8.81 -15.00
N PHE A 129 -0.83 8.93 -15.98
CA PHE A 129 -0.49 9.14 -17.38
C PHE A 129 -0.44 10.64 -17.67
N ASP A 130 0.59 11.09 -18.38
CA ASP A 130 0.81 12.49 -18.75
C ASP A 130 1.26 12.59 -20.20
N TYR A 131 0.52 13.34 -21.00
CA TYR A 131 0.94 13.82 -22.31
C TYR A 131 0.87 15.35 -22.33
N SER A 132 2.02 15.99 -22.20
CA SER A 132 2.17 17.45 -22.25
C SER A 132 2.90 17.89 -23.53
N GLY A 133 2.69 17.16 -24.62
CA GLY A 133 3.40 17.35 -25.89
C GLY A 133 4.62 16.44 -26.06
N GLY A 134 5.43 16.71 -27.10
CA GLY A 134 6.61 15.90 -27.43
C GLY A 134 6.31 14.59 -28.15
N ALA A 135 7.30 13.70 -28.20
CA ALA A 135 7.25 12.48 -29.01
C ALA A 135 6.38 11.36 -28.41
N HIS A 136 6.24 11.31 -27.09
CA HIS A 136 5.50 10.26 -26.38
C HIS A 136 5.00 10.76 -25.01
N PRO A 137 3.97 10.13 -24.44
CA PRO A 137 3.55 10.39 -23.06
C PRO A 137 4.56 9.85 -22.04
N ASN A 138 4.32 10.11 -20.76
CA ASN A 138 4.95 9.42 -19.64
C ASN A 138 3.89 8.75 -18.77
N THR A 139 4.28 7.71 -18.05
CA THR A 139 3.42 7.06 -17.07
C THR A 139 4.22 6.73 -15.81
N VAL A 140 3.67 7.13 -14.67
CA VAL A 140 4.26 6.88 -13.35
C VAL A 140 3.30 6.05 -12.51
N ALA A 141 3.79 4.99 -11.90
CA ALA A 141 3.04 4.18 -10.96
C ALA A 141 3.56 4.35 -9.53
N THR A 142 2.63 4.57 -8.61
CA THR A 142 2.94 4.70 -7.18
C THR A 142 2.02 3.79 -6.35
N GLY A 143 2.47 3.46 -5.15
CA GLY A 143 1.69 2.70 -4.19
C GLY A 143 1.03 3.61 -3.16
N LEU A 144 -0.22 3.33 -2.82
CA LEU A 144 -0.91 3.87 -1.66
C LEU A 144 -1.11 2.74 -0.67
N LEU A 145 -0.53 2.87 0.51
CA LEU A 145 -0.73 1.95 1.64
C LEU A 145 -1.45 2.71 2.76
N TRP A 146 -2.56 2.13 3.22
CA TRP A 146 -3.38 2.68 4.29
C TRP A 146 -3.51 1.65 5.41
N ASP A 147 -3.21 2.08 6.62
CA ASP A 147 -3.44 1.32 7.84
C ASP A 147 -4.85 1.64 8.35
N LYS A 148 -5.73 0.65 8.30
CA LYS A 148 -7.14 0.75 8.71
C LYS A 148 -7.30 0.84 10.21
N THR A 149 -6.38 0.27 10.98
CA THR A 149 -6.40 0.32 12.44
C THR A 149 -5.98 1.70 12.93
N GLU A 150 -4.92 2.26 12.34
CA GLU A 150 -4.39 3.58 12.71
C GLU A 150 -5.09 4.74 12.00
N GLY A 151 -5.87 4.46 10.95
CA GLY A 151 -6.57 5.47 10.17
C GLY A 151 -5.62 6.45 9.47
N ARG A 152 -4.48 5.96 8.95
CA ARG A 152 -3.45 6.80 8.31
C ARG A 152 -2.76 6.11 7.13
N ARG A 153 -2.15 6.93 6.26
CA ARG A 153 -1.21 6.44 5.25
C ARG A 153 0.09 5.97 5.91
N ILE A 154 0.68 4.92 5.35
CA ILE A 154 2.00 4.39 5.75
C ILE A 154 2.93 4.35 4.53
N ALA A 155 4.23 4.43 4.77
CA ALA A 155 5.23 4.22 3.73
C ALA A 155 5.49 2.73 3.53
N ALA A 156 5.96 2.32 2.35
CA ALA A 156 6.39 0.95 2.11
C ALA A 156 7.50 0.49 3.08
N ALA A 157 8.35 1.43 3.53
CA ALA A 157 9.38 1.16 4.53
C ALA A 157 8.80 0.69 5.87
N ASP A 158 7.62 1.18 6.26
CA ASP A 158 6.95 0.87 7.53
C ASP A 158 6.52 -0.61 7.61
N LEU A 159 6.35 -1.28 6.46
CA LEU A 159 6.05 -2.72 6.40
C LEU A 159 7.18 -3.60 6.98
N PHE A 160 8.38 -3.04 7.11
CA PHE A 160 9.57 -3.74 7.55
C PHE A 160 10.07 -3.22 8.89
N ALA A 161 10.77 -4.05 9.66
CA ALA A 161 11.44 -3.57 10.86
C ALA A 161 12.58 -2.60 10.49
N ASP A 162 12.79 -1.54 11.30
CA ASP A 162 13.74 -0.44 11.02
C ASP A 162 15.16 -0.89 10.65
N LYS A 163 15.64 -1.97 11.26
CA LYS A 163 16.99 -2.52 11.07
C LYS A 163 16.98 -3.90 10.42
N ALA A 164 15.88 -4.26 9.75
CA ALA A 164 15.81 -5.52 9.04
C ALA A 164 16.88 -5.61 7.93
N ASP A 165 17.54 -6.76 7.81
CA ASP A 165 18.34 -7.06 6.63
C ASP A 165 17.41 -7.31 5.44
N LYS A 166 17.49 -6.44 4.44
CA LYS A 166 16.70 -6.52 3.19
C LYS A 166 17.55 -6.95 1.99
N THR A 167 18.81 -7.33 2.20
CA THR A 167 19.72 -7.75 1.12
C THR A 167 19.15 -8.95 0.34
N GLY A 168 18.47 -9.86 1.03
CA GLY A 168 17.77 -10.98 0.41
C GLY A 168 16.67 -10.53 -0.55
N LEU A 169 15.85 -9.58 -0.12
CA LEU A 169 14.77 -8.99 -0.91
C LEU A 169 15.31 -8.21 -2.11
N GLU A 170 16.34 -7.39 -1.93
CA GLU A 170 16.99 -6.65 -3.02
C GLU A 170 17.56 -7.58 -4.09
N ARG A 171 18.21 -8.67 -3.67
CA ARG A 171 18.71 -9.69 -4.59
C ARG A 171 17.57 -10.36 -5.35
N ALA A 172 16.49 -10.72 -4.66
CA ALA A 172 15.31 -11.33 -5.28
C ALA A 172 14.65 -10.38 -6.29
N LEU A 173 14.56 -9.08 -5.97
CA LEU A 173 14.03 -8.07 -6.88
C LEU A 173 14.90 -7.92 -8.13
N CYS A 174 16.22 -7.84 -7.98
CA CYS A 174 17.11 -7.76 -9.14
C CYS A 174 17.05 -9.03 -10.01
N GLN A 175 16.94 -10.21 -9.41
CA GLN A 175 16.73 -11.45 -10.15
C GLN A 175 15.40 -11.44 -10.91
N ALA A 176 14.32 -10.91 -10.31
CA ALA A 176 13.03 -10.78 -10.96
C ALA A 176 13.08 -9.80 -12.15
N VAL A 177 13.79 -8.67 -12.01
CA VAL A 177 14.05 -7.72 -13.11
C VAL A 177 14.74 -8.43 -14.26
N ASN A 178 15.86 -9.11 -14.00
CA ASN A 178 16.62 -9.78 -15.06
C ASN A 178 15.82 -10.92 -15.71
N THR A 179 15.00 -11.63 -14.94
CA THR A 179 14.08 -12.64 -15.47
C THR A 179 13.05 -12.02 -16.41
N ALA A 180 12.43 -10.91 -16.02
CA ALA A 180 11.45 -10.20 -16.83
C ALA A 180 12.07 -9.63 -18.12
N LYS A 181 13.30 -9.09 -18.03
CA LYS A 181 14.06 -8.58 -19.18
C LYS A 181 14.29 -9.63 -20.27
N THR A 182 14.46 -10.91 -19.92
CA THR A 182 14.58 -11.98 -20.93
C THR A 182 13.36 -12.12 -21.87
N LYS A 183 12.22 -11.51 -21.49
CA LYS A 183 10.97 -11.53 -22.28
C LYS A 183 10.77 -10.26 -23.11
N ARG A 184 11.67 -9.27 -23.01
CA ARG A 184 11.61 -8.00 -23.74
C ARG A 184 12.71 -7.96 -24.80
N PRO A 185 12.38 -7.96 -26.10
CA PRO A 185 13.38 -7.91 -27.16
C PRO A 185 14.33 -6.71 -27.02
N GLY A 186 15.64 -6.96 -27.10
CA GLY A 186 16.68 -5.92 -26.98
C GLY A 186 16.97 -5.45 -25.55
N ALA A 187 16.32 -6.04 -24.54
CA ALA A 187 16.56 -5.69 -23.15
C ALA A 187 17.81 -6.40 -22.60
N GLU A 188 18.76 -5.61 -22.12
CA GLU A 188 19.99 -6.11 -21.49
C GLU A 188 19.82 -6.29 -19.98
N PRO A 189 20.44 -7.30 -19.33
CA PRO A 189 20.35 -7.50 -17.90
C PRO A 189 21.04 -6.37 -17.11
N VAL A 190 20.55 -6.12 -15.90
CA VAL A 190 21.16 -5.18 -14.94
C VAL A 190 22.01 -5.92 -13.90
N SER A 191 22.97 -5.21 -13.31
CA SER A 191 23.79 -5.71 -12.19
C SER A 191 23.84 -4.67 -11.06
N THR A 192 24.37 -5.04 -9.90
CA THR A 192 24.49 -4.10 -8.76
C THR A 192 25.49 -2.97 -9.02
N SER A 193 26.39 -3.12 -9.99
CA SER A 193 27.42 -2.15 -10.36
C SER A 193 27.24 -1.63 -11.79
N GLY A 194 26.03 -1.70 -12.36
CA GLY A 194 25.76 -1.17 -13.69
C GLY A 194 25.90 0.35 -13.71
N GLU A 195 26.58 0.89 -14.73
CA GLU A 195 26.86 2.32 -14.84
C GLU A 195 25.63 3.13 -15.29
N MET A 196 24.90 2.62 -16.29
CA MET A 196 23.70 3.26 -16.83
C MET A 196 22.44 2.76 -16.15
N TRP A 197 22.30 1.43 -16.00
CA TRP A 197 21.17 0.77 -15.36
C TRP A 197 21.67 -0.24 -14.34
N ALA A 198 21.17 -0.18 -13.12
CA ALA A 198 21.57 -1.05 -12.02
C ALA A 198 20.37 -1.77 -11.41
N CYS A 199 20.65 -2.79 -10.60
CA CYS A 199 19.63 -3.39 -9.73
C CYS A 199 18.91 -2.28 -8.92
N PRO A 200 17.57 -2.32 -8.84
CA PRO A 200 16.83 -1.29 -8.14
C PRO A 200 17.08 -1.33 -6.62
N LYS A 201 17.11 -0.16 -6.00
CA LYS A 201 17.22 0.00 -4.54
C LYS A 201 15.84 0.17 -3.94
N LEU A 202 15.51 -0.56 -2.86
CA LEU A 202 14.15 -0.56 -2.30
C LEU A 202 13.61 0.82 -1.93
N LYS A 203 14.48 1.74 -1.49
CA LYS A 203 14.08 3.11 -1.13
C LYS A 203 13.57 3.94 -2.31
N ASP A 204 13.92 3.55 -3.53
CA ASP A 204 13.61 4.26 -4.78
C ASP A 204 12.47 3.58 -5.56
N VAL A 205 11.84 2.55 -4.98
CA VAL A 205 10.81 1.74 -5.66
C VAL A 205 9.49 1.85 -4.93
N ALA A 206 8.43 2.21 -5.66
CA ALA A 206 7.08 2.19 -5.11
C ALA A 206 6.59 0.74 -4.94
N VAL A 207 5.81 0.50 -3.88
CA VAL A 207 5.38 -0.84 -3.50
C VAL A 207 3.88 -0.85 -3.20
N THR A 208 3.21 -1.91 -3.64
CA THR A 208 1.83 -2.25 -3.24
C THR A 208 1.76 -3.67 -2.71
N LEU A 209 0.70 -4.01 -1.99
CA LEU A 209 0.42 -5.39 -1.62
C LEU A 209 0.04 -6.21 -2.86
N ALA A 210 0.49 -7.45 -2.92
CA ALA A 210 0.05 -8.40 -3.94
C ALA A 210 -1.10 -9.27 -3.40
N PRO A 211 -2.15 -9.53 -4.22
CA PRO A 211 -3.26 -10.39 -3.81
C PRO A 211 -2.74 -11.80 -3.49
N GLY A 212 -3.27 -12.41 -2.43
CA GLY A 212 -2.83 -13.71 -1.92
C GLY A 212 -3.87 -14.81 -2.07
N SER A 213 -3.41 -16.06 -1.92
CA SER A 213 -4.27 -17.25 -1.90
C SER A 213 -5.05 -17.44 -0.59
N VAL A 214 -4.68 -16.72 0.48
CA VAL A 214 -5.33 -16.77 1.79
C VAL A 214 -6.25 -15.56 1.94
N PRO A 215 -7.56 -15.74 2.18
CA PRO A 215 -8.49 -14.64 2.38
C PRO A 215 -8.05 -13.68 3.49
N GLY A 216 -8.13 -12.37 3.22
CA GLY A 216 -7.75 -11.32 4.18
C GLY A 216 -6.25 -11.20 4.45
N LYS A 217 -5.40 -11.80 3.60
CA LYS A 217 -3.94 -11.71 3.68
C LYS A 217 -3.33 -11.37 2.32
N ALA A 218 -2.23 -10.62 2.36
CA ALA A 218 -1.41 -10.38 1.18
C ALA A 218 -0.49 -11.59 0.94
N GLY A 219 -0.36 -12.01 -0.31
CA GLY A 219 0.54 -13.12 -0.69
C GLY A 219 1.97 -12.66 -0.97
N GLY A 220 2.19 -11.36 -1.12
CA GLY A 220 3.47 -10.79 -1.50
C GLY A 220 3.43 -9.27 -1.60
N LEU A 221 4.47 -8.72 -2.23
CA LEU A 221 4.59 -7.30 -2.56
C LEU A 221 4.85 -7.15 -4.05
N THR A 222 4.20 -6.16 -4.66
CA THR A 222 4.44 -5.77 -6.05
C THR A 222 5.29 -4.50 -6.07
N PHE A 223 6.45 -4.59 -6.70
CA PHE A 223 7.42 -3.51 -6.89
C PHE A 223 7.16 -2.83 -8.23
N LEU A 224 6.98 -1.52 -8.22
CA LEU A 224 6.59 -0.73 -9.38
C LEU A 224 7.83 -0.01 -9.91
N LEU A 225 8.41 -0.53 -11.00
CA LEU A 225 9.56 0.06 -11.68
C LEU A 225 9.06 0.67 -12.98
N ASP A 226 8.91 1.99 -13.01
CA ASP A 226 8.43 2.70 -14.20
C ASP A 226 9.45 2.64 -15.36
N ALA A 227 9.04 3.14 -16.53
CA ALA A 227 9.97 3.34 -17.64
C ALA A 227 11.18 4.17 -17.16
N TYR A 228 12.38 3.84 -17.65
CA TYR A 228 13.65 4.38 -17.16
C TYR A 228 14.11 3.94 -15.77
N ALA A 229 13.41 3.05 -15.06
CA ALA A 229 13.90 2.56 -13.76
C ALA A 229 15.07 1.57 -13.92
N VAL A 230 14.97 0.67 -14.92
CA VAL A 230 15.93 -0.44 -15.12
C VAL A 230 16.26 -0.68 -16.60
N GLY A 231 15.94 0.28 -17.46
CA GLY A 231 16.12 0.19 -18.92
C GLY A 231 15.48 1.39 -19.64
N PRO A 232 15.75 1.59 -20.95
CA PRO A 232 15.21 2.70 -21.71
C PRO A 232 13.67 2.66 -21.84
N TYR A 233 13.07 3.79 -22.18
CA TYR A 233 11.60 3.94 -22.32
C TYR A 233 10.92 2.85 -23.14
N VAL A 234 11.55 2.41 -24.24
CA VAL A 234 10.99 1.42 -25.16
C VAL A 234 10.74 0.05 -24.51
N GLU A 235 11.44 -0.27 -23.41
CA GLU A 235 11.17 -1.49 -22.63
C GLU A 235 9.88 -1.38 -21.81
N GLY A 236 9.44 -0.15 -21.52
CA GLY A 236 8.31 0.15 -20.64
C GLY A 236 8.63 -0.07 -19.16
N ALA A 237 7.57 -0.22 -18.38
CA ALA A 237 7.66 -0.51 -16.96
C ALA A 237 7.88 -2.01 -16.68
N TYR A 238 8.35 -2.31 -15.47
CA TYR A 238 8.44 -3.64 -14.89
C TYR A 238 7.73 -3.65 -13.53
N TYR A 239 6.52 -4.21 -13.47
CA TYR A 239 5.82 -4.43 -12.21
C TYR A 239 6.04 -5.87 -11.76
N LEU A 240 6.74 -6.05 -10.64
CA LEU A 240 7.28 -7.34 -10.24
C LEU A 240 6.72 -7.76 -8.89
N THR A 241 5.98 -8.87 -8.85
CA THR A 241 5.49 -9.44 -7.61
C THR A 241 6.48 -10.43 -7.03
N LEU A 242 6.95 -10.17 -5.82
CA LEU A 242 7.74 -11.11 -5.03
C LEU A 242 6.89 -11.77 -3.94
N PRO A 243 7.01 -13.09 -3.74
CA PRO A 243 6.26 -13.80 -2.72
C PRO A 243 6.73 -13.45 -1.31
N LEU A 244 5.88 -13.68 -0.31
CA LEU A 244 6.19 -13.50 1.12
C LEU A 244 7.54 -14.12 1.52
N SER A 245 7.88 -15.30 0.99
CA SER A 245 9.16 -15.98 1.30
C SER A 245 10.40 -15.15 1.00
N ALA A 246 10.33 -14.13 0.12
CA ALA A 246 11.45 -13.25 -0.19
C ALA A 246 11.74 -12.22 0.91
N PHE A 247 10.79 -11.94 1.81
CA PHE A 247 10.89 -10.83 2.77
C PHE A 247 10.30 -11.11 4.15
N GLN A 248 9.79 -12.32 4.41
CA GLN A 248 9.10 -12.66 5.66
C GLN A 248 9.93 -12.31 6.91
N SER A 249 11.25 -12.57 6.90
CA SER A 249 12.13 -12.28 8.03
C SER A 249 12.39 -10.79 8.26
N ALA A 250 12.06 -9.93 7.30
CA ALA A 250 12.28 -8.49 7.37
C ALA A 250 11.02 -7.71 7.80
N LEU A 251 9.86 -8.36 7.84
CA LEU A 251 8.59 -7.72 8.20
C LEU A 251 8.65 -7.15 9.61
N SER A 252 8.02 -6.00 9.80
CA SER A 252 7.80 -5.50 11.15
C SER A 252 6.83 -6.43 11.88
N PRO A 253 6.97 -6.63 13.21
CA PRO A 253 6.01 -7.44 13.97
C PRO A 253 4.56 -6.94 13.83
N GLU A 254 4.40 -5.64 13.59
CA GLU A 254 3.13 -4.96 13.43
C GLU A 254 2.35 -5.40 12.18
N TYR A 255 3.05 -5.62 11.06
CA TYR A 255 2.43 -5.97 9.77
C TYR A 255 2.67 -7.44 9.36
N ALA A 256 3.53 -8.17 10.07
CA ALA A 256 3.82 -9.58 9.75
C ALA A 256 2.55 -10.44 9.66
N GLY A 257 1.58 -10.18 10.54
CA GLY A 257 0.29 -10.87 10.55
C GLY A 257 -0.57 -10.64 9.30
N GLU A 258 -0.29 -9.61 8.49
CA GLU A 258 -1.08 -9.27 7.30
C GLU A 258 -0.71 -10.08 6.05
N PHE A 259 0.36 -10.87 6.14
CA PHE A 259 0.85 -11.68 5.03
C PHE A 259 0.70 -13.18 5.30
N ALA A 260 0.20 -13.92 4.30
CA ALA A 260 0.15 -15.37 4.32
C ALA A 260 -0.14 -15.91 2.91
N GLY A 261 0.20 -17.18 2.68
CA GLY A 261 -0.04 -17.84 1.41
C GLY A 261 0.89 -17.37 0.29
N ALA A 262 0.60 -17.85 -0.92
CA ALA A 262 1.32 -17.45 -2.13
C ALA A 262 0.59 -16.28 -2.79
N PRO A 263 1.30 -15.39 -3.53
CA PRO A 263 0.63 -14.40 -4.35
C PRO A 263 -0.13 -15.11 -5.47
N THR A 264 -1.28 -14.57 -5.88
CA THR A 264 -2.09 -15.13 -6.99
C THR A 264 -1.29 -15.18 -8.30
N LYS A 265 -0.37 -14.22 -8.49
CA LYS A 265 0.62 -14.20 -9.56
C LYS A 265 1.96 -13.70 -9.02
N ALA A 266 3.06 -14.37 -9.36
CA ALA A 266 4.43 -13.98 -9.01
C ALA A 266 5.23 -13.67 -10.28
N GLY A 267 6.30 -12.88 -10.15
CA GLY A 267 7.13 -12.46 -11.28
C GLY A 267 6.57 -11.21 -11.97
N ASP A 268 6.73 -11.12 -13.28
CA ASP A 268 6.28 -9.98 -14.07
C ASP A 268 4.75 -9.96 -14.21
N VAL A 269 4.12 -8.95 -13.61
CA VAL A 269 2.68 -8.67 -13.64
C VAL A 269 2.36 -7.36 -14.36
N THR A 270 3.30 -6.83 -15.15
CA THR A 270 3.17 -5.53 -15.81
C THR A 270 1.91 -5.44 -16.67
N ASP A 271 1.65 -6.45 -17.49
CA ASP A 271 0.49 -6.46 -18.40
C ASP A 271 -0.84 -6.66 -17.69
N ASP A 272 -0.83 -7.19 -16.46
CA ASP A 272 -2.01 -7.34 -15.62
C ASP A 272 -2.42 -6.02 -14.96
N LEU A 273 -1.43 -5.20 -14.60
CA LEU A 273 -1.63 -4.01 -13.77
C LEU A 273 -1.53 -2.69 -14.52
N ARG A 274 -0.82 -2.63 -15.66
CA ARG A 274 -0.70 -1.36 -16.40
C ARG A 274 -2.06 -0.90 -16.87
N LEU A 275 -2.25 0.42 -16.85
CA LEU A 275 -3.33 1.03 -17.59
C LEU A 275 -3.21 0.60 -19.05
N LYS A 276 -4.24 -0.08 -19.54
CA LYS A 276 -4.40 -0.27 -20.98
C LYS A 276 -4.71 1.11 -21.53
N ALA A 277 -3.90 1.56 -22.48
CA ALA A 277 -4.17 2.83 -23.17
C ALA A 277 -5.64 2.83 -23.63
N PRO A 278 -6.37 3.94 -23.47
CA PRO A 278 -7.64 4.07 -24.17
C PRO A 278 -7.36 3.80 -25.66
N ALA A 279 -8.20 2.97 -26.29
CA ALA A 279 -8.07 2.72 -27.72
C ALA A 279 -8.09 4.08 -28.43
N ALA A 280 -7.02 4.37 -29.18
CA ALA A 280 -6.88 5.59 -29.96
C ALA A 280 -7.99 5.69 -31.02
#